data_AF-A0A928HG61-F1
#
_entry.id   AF-A0A928HG61-F1
#
_cell.length_a   1.000
_cell.length_b   1.000
_cell.length_c   1.000
_cell.angle_alpha   90.00
_cell.angle_beta   90.00
_cell.angle_gamma   90.00
#
_symmetry.space_group_name_H-M   'P 1'
#
loop_
_entity.id
_entity.type
_entity.pdbx_description
1 polymer ?
#
loop_
_entity_poly.entity_id
_entity_poly.type
_entity_poly.pdbx_seq_one_letter_code
_entity_poly.pdbx_strand_id
1 'polypeptide(L)' 'MFRKISQYISAVKGELKKCSWPWESDPKITGFKKFRELSGSTVVVLIAMVLLGAYVAFFDYVLSAVVTRAIELLS' A
#
# COMPACT_ATOMS: atom_id res chain seq x y z
N MET A 1 -17.19 27.47 26.62
CA MET A 1 -16.17 26.74 25.84
C MET A 1 -16.59 25.30 25.47
N PHE A 2 -17.13 24.52 26.42
CA PHE A 2 -17.54 23.12 26.20
C PHE A 2 -18.46 22.87 24.99
N ARG A 3 -19.41 23.78 24.70
CA ARG A 3 -20.34 23.63 23.55
C ARG A 3 -19.63 23.72 22.19
N LYS A 4 -18.61 24.56 22.05
CA LYS A 4 -17.82 24.66 20.82
C LYS A 4 -16.98 23.40 20.60
N ILE A 5 -16.34 22.90 21.67
CA ILE A 5 -15.54 21.66 21.61
C ILE A 5 -16.41 20.46 21.21
N SER A 6 -17.61 20.33 21.78
CA SER A 6 -18.56 19.27 21.41
C SER A 6 -18.98 19.37 19.93
N GLN A 7 -19.23 20.59 19.42
CA GLN A 7 -19.50 20.81 17.99
C GLN A 7 -18.31 20.41 17.10
N TYR A 8 -17.08 20.78 17.46
CA TYR A 8 -15.88 20.39 16.72
C TYR A 8 -15.68 18.88 16.70
N ILE A 9 -15.81 18.20 17.83
CA ILE A 9 -15.70 16.73 17.91
C ILE A 9 -16.79 16.07 17.06
N SER A 10 -18.01 16.59 17.09
CA SER A 10 -19.12 16.09 16.26
C SER A 10 -18.84 16.27 14.76
N ALA A 11 -18.32 17.42 14.35
CA ALA A 11 -17.94 17.68 12.96
C ALA A 11 -16.78 16.79 12.50
N VAL A 12 -15.73 16.67 13.31
CA VAL A 12 -14.58 15.79 13.04
C VAL A 12 -15.02 14.33 12.95
N LYS A 13 -15.93 13.88 13.82
CA LYS A 13 -16.53 12.54 13.75
C LYS A 13 -17.34 12.34 12.47
N GLY A 14 -18.05 13.38 12.01
CA GLY A 14 -18.78 13.38 10.74
C GLY A 14 -17.86 13.25 9.52
N GLU A 15 -16.75 13.98 9.48
CA GLU A 15 -15.76 13.89 8.39
C GLU A 15 -14.97 12.57 8.44
N LEU A 16 -14.56 12.11 9.63
CA LEU A 16 -13.93 10.80 9.81
C LEU A 16 -14.81 9.68 9.28
N LYS A 17 -16.14 9.77 9.46
CA LYS A 17 -17.11 8.80 8.93
C LYS A 17 -17.13 8.73 7.40
N LYS A 18 -16.70 9.80 6.71
CA LYS A 18 -16.60 9.83 5.24
C LYS A 18 -15.27 9.26 4.74
N CYS A 19 -14.18 9.51 5.48
CA CYS A 19 -12.84 8.99 5.15
C CYS A 19 -12.67 7.51 5.49
N SER A 20 -13.62 6.93 6.21
CA SER A 20 -13.52 5.57 6.68
C SER A 20 -14.26 4.61 5.76
N TRP A 21 -13.62 3.46 5.55
CA TRP A 21 -14.01 2.47 4.57
C TRP A 21 -15.49 2.08 4.73
N PRO A 22 -16.28 1.98 3.65
CA PRO A 22 -17.70 1.67 3.72
C PRO A 22 -17.94 0.31 4.41
N TRP A 23 -18.19 0.37 5.72
CA TRP A 23 -18.55 -0.76 6.56
C TRP A 23 -20.01 -1.14 6.39
N GLU A 24 -20.84 -0.19 5.92
CA GLU A 24 -22.24 -0.43 5.59
C GLU A 24 -22.31 -1.40 4.42
N SER A 25 -22.46 -2.67 4.77
CA SER A 25 -22.67 -3.76 3.84
C SER A 25 -24.09 -3.58 3.33
N ASP A 26 -24.27 -3.07 2.12
CA ASP A 26 -25.52 -3.26 1.41
C ASP A 26 -25.87 -4.75 1.52
N PRO A 27 -26.99 -5.16 2.15
CA PRO A 27 -27.30 -6.58 2.40
C PRO A 27 -27.41 -7.37 1.09
N LYS A 28 -27.57 -6.68 -0.05
CA LYS A 28 -27.60 -7.21 -1.41
C LYS A 28 -26.22 -7.45 -2.03
N ILE A 29 -25.16 -6.85 -1.50
CA ILE A 29 -23.80 -6.97 -2.06
C ILE A 29 -22.98 -7.89 -1.15
N THR A 30 -23.12 -9.19 -1.38
CA THR A 30 -22.35 -10.24 -0.71
C THR A 30 -21.00 -10.48 -1.41
N GLY A 31 -19.93 -10.58 -0.62
CA GLY A 31 -18.62 -11.13 -1.04
C GLY A 31 -17.69 -10.20 -1.83
N PHE A 32 -16.90 -10.80 -2.74
CA PHE A 32 -15.76 -10.21 -3.45
C PHE A 32 -16.03 -8.90 -4.22
N LYS A 33 -17.29 -8.60 -4.57
CA LYS A 33 -17.66 -7.31 -5.16
C LYS A 33 -17.49 -6.13 -4.20
N LYS A 34 -17.56 -6.35 -2.88
CA LYS A 34 -17.37 -5.32 -1.84
C LYS A 34 -15.92 -4.83 -1.76
N PHE A 35 -14.95 -5.70 -2.06
CA PHE A 35 -13.52 -5.39 -1.97
C PHE A 35 -12.90 -5.04 -3.31
N ARG A 36 -13.68 -4.86 -4.38
CA ARG A 36 -13.13 -4.66 -5.73
C ARG A 36 -12.13 -3.51 -5.82
N GLU A 37 -12.39 -2.40 -5.16
CA GLU A 37 -11.48 -1.24 -5.14
C GLU A 37 -10.25 -1.49 -4.25
N LEU A 38 -10.44 -2.18 -3.13
CA LEU A 38 -9.36 -2.57 -2.21
C LEU A 38 -8.42 -3.57 -2.90
N SER A 39 -8.98 -4.65 -3.44
CA SER A 39 -8.26 -5.68 -4.19
C SER A 39 -7.59 -5.09 -5.43
N GLY A 40 -8.24 -4.17 -6.16
CA GLY A 40 -7.61 -3.47 -7.29
C GLY A 40 -6.36 -2.70 -6.85
N SER A 41 -6.46 -1.93 -5.76
CA SER A 41 -5.32 -1.15 -5.24
C SER A 41 -4.21 -2.04 -4.67
N THR A 42 -4.55 -3.08 -3.91
CA THR A 42 -3.59 -4.02 -3.33
C THR A 42 -2.86 -4.84 -4.40
N VAL A 43 -3.55 -5.28 -5.47
CA VAL A 43 -2.92 -6.04 -6.56
C VAL A 43 -1.87 -5.20 -7.28
N VAL A 44 -2.15 -3.92 -7.55
CA VAL A 44 -1.16 -3.02 -8.16
C VAL A 44 0.07 -2.86 -7.27
N VAL A 45 -0.13 -2.69 -5.96
CA VAL A 45 0.98 -2.57 -4.99
C VAL A 45 1.81 -3.86 -4.95
N LEU A 46 1.18 -5.04 -4.98
CA LEU A 46 1.88 -6.32 -5.02
C LEU A 46 2.73 -6.47 -6.30
N ILE A 47 2.19 -6.10 -7.46
CA ILE A 47 2.93 -6.12 -8.72
C ILE A 47 4.13 -5.17 -8.63
N ALA A 48 3.95 -3.96 -8.11
CA ALA A 48 5.02 -2.99 -7.93
C ALA A 48 6.12 -3.51 -6.99
N MET A 49 5.76 -4.16 -5.88
CA MET A 49 6.71 -4.77 -4.94
C MET A 49 7.55 -5.86 -5.61
N VAL A 50 6.92 -6.73 -6.41
CA VAL A 50 7.62 -7.80 -7.13
C VAL A 50 8.56 -7.23 -8.18
N LEU A 51 8.11 -6.25 -8.98
CA LEU A 51 8.95 -5.61 -10.00
C LEU A 51 10.14 -4.87 -9.37
N LEU A 52 9.92 -4.17 -8.26
CA LEU A 52 10.99 -3.49 -7.53
C LEU A 52 11.99 -4.51 -6.96
N GLY A 53 11.51 -5.61 -6.36
CA GLY A 53 12.37 -6.67 -5.86
C GLY A 53 13.22 -7.31 -6.95
N ALA A 54 12.62 -7.58 -8.11
CA ALA A 54 13.34 -8.12 -9.28
C ALA A 54 14.41 -7.13 -9.80
N TYR A 55 14.10 -5.84 -9.85
CA TYR A 55 15.05 -4.79 -10.24
C TYR A 55 16.25 -4.78 -9.28
N VAL A 56 16.02 -4.67 -7.97
CA VAL A 56 17.09 -4.64 -6.97
C VAL A 56 17.96 -5.90 -7.05
N ALA A 57 17.34 -7.08 -7.09
CA ALA A 57 18.07 -8.35 -7.17
C ALA A 57 18.93 -8.46 -8.45
N PHE A 58 18.43 -7.96 -9.59
CA PHE A 58 19.20 -7.95 -10.83
C PHE A 58 20.46 -7.09 -10.71
N PHE A 59 20.34 -5.87 -10.18
CA PHE A 59 21.49 -4.99 -10.01
C PHE A 59 22.48 -5.52 -8.98
N ASP A 60 22.01 -6.10 -7.88
CA ASP A 60 22.86 -6.75 -6.89
C ASP A 60 23.66 -7.92 -7.50
N TYR A 61 23.03 -8.72 -8.36
CA TYR A 61 23.71 -9.79 -9.08
C TYR A 61 24.81 -9.26 -10.02
N VAL A 62 24.49 -8.23 -10.82
CA VAL A 62 25.44 -7.60 -11.74
C VAL A 62 26.62 -7.00 -10.99
N LEU A 63 26.36 -6.24 -9.92
CA LEU A 63 27.41 -5.64 -9.09
C LEU A 63 28.29 -6.71 -8.44
N SER A 64 27.69 -7.75 -7.87
CA SER A 64 28.42 -8.85 -7.26
C SER A 64 29.33 -9.55 -8.27
N ALA A 65 28.83 -9.78 -9.50
CA ALA A 65 29.63 -10.35 -10.58
C ALA A 65 30.80 -9.43 -10.97
N VAL A 66 30.55 -8.14 -11.16
CA VAL A 66 31.60 -7.16 -11.52
C VAL A 66 32.67 -7.06 -10.44
N VAL A 67 32.27 -6.94 -9.17
CA VAL A 67 33.20 -6.86 -8.03
C VAL A 67 34.03 -8.13 -7.93
N THR A 68 33.42 -9.30 -8.07
CA THR A 68 34.13 -10.59 -8.03
C THR A 68 35.18 -10.65 -9.14
N ARG A 69 34.82 -10.26 -10.37
CA ARG A 69 35.77 -10.22 -11.50
C ARG A 69 36.87 -9.19 -11.32
N ALA A 70 36.57 -8.04 -10.71
CA ALA A 70 37.56 -7.02 -10.42
C ALA A 70 38.58 -7.50 -9.37
N ILE A 71 38.13 -8.24 -8.36
CA ILE A 71 39.02 -8.84 -7.35
C ILE A 71 39.93 -9.88 -8.00
N GLU A 72 39.39 -10.78 -8.82
CA GLU A 72 40.17 -11.80 -9.55
C GLU A 72 41.24 -11.18 -10.47
N LEU A 73 40.99 -10.00 -11.03
CA LEU A 73 41.95 -9.27 -11.87
C LEU A 73 43.05 -8.54 -11.08
N LEU A 74 42.81 -8.24 -9.81
CA LEU A 74 43.72 -7.49 -8.94
C LEU A 74 44.58 -8.38 -8.04
N SER A 75 44.19 -9.66 -7.87
CA SER A 75 44.96 -10.69 -7.15
C SER A 75 45.92 -11.44 -8.07
#